data_AF-A0A563VQU5-F1
#
_entry.id   AF-A0A563VQU5-F1
#
_cell.length_a   1.000
_cell.length_b   1.000
_cell.length_c   1.000
_cell.angle_alpha   90.00
_cell.angle_beta   90.00
_cell.angle_gamma   90.00
#
_symmetry.space_group_name_H-M   'P 1'
#
loop_
_entity.id
_entity.type
_entity.pdbx_description
1 polymer ?
#
loop_
_entity_poly.entity_id
_entity_poly.type
_entity_poly.pdbx_seq_one_letter_code
_entity_poly.pdbx_strand_id
1 'polypeptide(L)'
;MNKSLSTNVYWQKWNQLYKQLSDKFLKVKEAVEQAMKSTPRASSLVENLNSRLRNYFFLRKHLNSDYLDLLRFFLNHCTFRSSRVTERKGKSPTELMSGEKHPHWLSMLGFELFQRA
;
A
#
# COMPACT_ATOMS: atom_id res chain seq x y z
N MET A 1 -1.32 -46.70 -5.96
CA MET A 1 -2.65 -46.09 -6.19
C MET A 1 -2.56 -44.58 -5.97
N ASN A 2 -2.99 -43.83 -6.99
CA ASN A 2 -3.44 -42.43 -7.00
C ASN A 2 -2.47 -41.31 -6.57
N LYS A 3 -1.56 -40.93 -7.48
CA LYS A 3 -1.10 -39.53 -7.57
C LYS A 3 -2.34 -38.67 -7.85
N SER A 4 -2.67 -37.73 -6.96
CA SER A 4 -3.81 -36.83 -7.16
C SER A 4 -3.63 -36.08 -8.49
N LEU A 5 -4.58 -36.26 -9.40
CA LEU A 5 -4.74 -35.44 -10.59
C LEU A 5 -5.12 -34.02 -10.16
N SER A 6 -4.18 -33.25 -9.61
CA SER A 6 -4.26 -31.79 -9.72
C SER A 6 -3.92 -31.46 -11.16
N THR A 7 -4.86 -31.76 -12.06
CA THR A 7 -4.87 -31.22 -13.41
C THR A 7 -4.76 -29.72 -13.23
N ASN A 8 -3.55 -29.22 -13.49
CA ASN A 8 -3.05 -27.96 -13.01
C ASN A 8 -4.03 -26.84 -13.43
N VAL A 9 -4.67 -26.18 -12.46
CA VAL A 9 -5.64 -25.09 -12.70
C VAL A 9 -5.04 -24.03 -13.64
N TYR A 10 -3.72 -23.85 -13.59
CA TYR A 10 -2.97 -23.03 -14.52
C TYR A 10 -3.17 -23.47 -15.98
N TRP A 11 -2.94 -24.75 -16.31
CA TRP A 11 -3.07 -25.26 -17.68
C TRP A 11 -4.51 -25.25 -18.19
N GLN A 12 -5.49 -25.41 -17.30
CA GLN A 12 -6.90 -25.27 -17.66
C GLN A 12 -7.23 -23.82 -18.07
N LYS A 13 -6.83 -22.84 -17.25
CA LYS A 13 -7.01 -21.41 -17.59
C LYS A 13 -6.19 -21.00 -18.80
N TRP A 14 -4.98 -21.53 -18.95
CA TRP A 14 -4.13 -21.34 -20.12
C TRP A 14 -4.85 -21.75 -21.40
N ASN A 15 -5.36 -22.98 -21.44
CA ASN A 15 -6.06 -23.50 -22.61
C ASN A 15 -7.35 -22.73 -22.91
N GLN A 16 -8.08 -22.29 -21.88
CA GLN A 16 -9.26 -21.46 -22.06
C GLN A 16 -8.93 -20.12 -22.72
N LEU A 17 -7.89 -19.43 -22.23
CA LEU A 17 -7.46 -18.15 -22.78
C LEU A 17 -6.83 -18.33 -24.17
N TYR A 18 -6.05 -19.39 -24.38
CA TYR A 18 -5.50 -19.74 -25.68
C TYR A 18 -6.61 -20.03 -26.70
N LYS A 19 -7.70 -20.69 -26.31
CA LYS A 19 -8.85 -20.93 -27.21
C LYS A 19 -9.57 -19.63 -27.61
N GLN A 20 -9.55 -18.61 -26.75
CA GLN A 20 -10.19 -17.32 -27.03
C GLN A 20 -9.32 -16.37 -27.86
N LEU A 21 -8.00 -16.42 -27.65
CA LEU A 21 -7.05 -15.46 -28.23
C LEU A 21 -6.14 -16.07 -29.31
N SER A 22 -6.10 -17.40 -29.42
CA SER A 22 -5.27 -18.20 -30.31
C SER A 22 -3.83 -17.66 -30.42
N ASP A 23 -3.41 -17.34 -31.63
CA ASP A 23 -2.12 -16.81 -32.04
C ASP A 23 -1.76 -15.46 -31.41
N LYS A 24 -2.74 -14.69 -30.91
CA LYS A 24 -2.49 -13.45 -30.15
C LYS A 24 -2.18 -13.71 -28.68
N PHE A 25 -2.55 -14.88 -28.15
CA PHE A 25 -2.39 -15.19 -26.72
C PHE A 25 -0.95 -15.05 -26.24
N LEU A 26 0.01 -15.62 -26.97
CA LEU A 26 1.43 -15.56 -26.63
C LEU A 26 1.93 -14.12 -26.54
N LYS A 27 1.59 -13.28 -27.52
CA LYS A 27 1.98 -11.87 -27.55
C LYS A 27 1.38 -11.07 -26.39
N VAL A 28 0.11 -11.31 -26.07
CA VAL A 28 -0.57 -10.67 -24.93
C VAL A 28 0.03 -11.12 -23.61
N LYS A 29 0.29 -12.43 -23.46
CA LYS A 29 0.91 -13.01 -22.27
C LYS A 29 2.30 -12.43 -22.03
N GLU A 30 3.14 -12.36 -23.06
CA GLU A 30 4.46 -11.72 -22.98
C GLU A 30 4.37 -10.24 -22.63
N ALA A 31 3.45 -9.49 -23.24
CA ALA A 31 3.24 -8.08 -22.93
C ALA A 31 2.81 -7.87 -21.46
N VAL A 32 1.91 -8.72 -20.95
CA VAL A 32 1.48 -8.69 -19.54
C VAL A 32 2.63 -9.05 -18.60
N GLU A 33 3.39 -10.11 -18.89
CA GLU A 33 4.55 -10.50 -18.10
C GLU A 33 5.61 -9.39 -18.08
N GLN A 34 5.83 -8.73 -19.22
CA GLN A 34 6.76 -7.61 -19.31
C GLN A 34 6.27 -6.40 -18.53
N ALA A 35 4.98 -6.06 -18.61
CA ALA A 35 4.37 -5.00 -17.82
C ALA A 35 4.46 -5.29 -16.32
N MET A 36 4.25 -6.54 -15.89
CA MET A 36 4.41 -6.95 -14.50
C MET A 36 5.87 -6.87 -14.03
N LYS A 37 6.84 -7.20 -14.88
CA LYS A 37 8.27 -7.06 -14.58
C LYS A 37 8.72 -5.60 -14.50
N SER A 38 8.20 -4.75 -15.38
CA SER A 38 8.53 -3.32 -15.40
C SER A 38 7.79 -2.53 -14.31
N THR A 39 6.66 -3.04 -13.82
CA THR A 39 5.95 -2.45 -12.69
C THR A 39 6.77 -2.68 -11.42
N PRO A 40 7.26 -1.62 -10.76
CA PRO A 40 7.94 -1.78 -9.48
C PRO A 40 7.01 -2.53 -8.53
N ARG A 41 7.46 -3.67 -7.98
CA ARG A 41 6.71 -4.32 -6.91
C ARG A 41 6.60 -3.33 -5.76
N ALA A 42 5.41 -2.76 -5.58
CA ALA A 42 5.09 -1.87 -4.46
C ALA A 42 5.17 -2.58 -3.10
N SER A 43 5.57 -3.87 -3.07
CA SER A 43 5.88 -4.60 -1.85
C SER A 43 6.91 -3.85 -1.01
N SER A 44 7.90 -3.17 -1.59
CA SER A 44 8.85 -2.38 -0.79
C SER A 44 8.20 -1.20 -0.06
N LEU A 45 7.20 -0.55 -0.67
CA LEU A 45 6.41 0.51 -0.02
C LEU A 45 5.51 -0.07 1.09
N VAL A 46 4.86 -1.20 0.82
CA VAL A 46 4.01 -1.90 1.79
C VAL A 46 4.83 -2.48 2.94
N GLU A 47 6.01 -3.04 2.66
CA GLU A 47 6.98 -3.54 3.64
C GLU A 47 7.51 -2.40 4.50
N ASN A 48 7.83 -1.25 3.90
CA ASN A 48 8.22 -0.06 4.64
C ASN A 48 7.10 0.42 5.57
N LEU A 49 5.86 0.48 5.09
CA LEU A 49 4.70 0.83 5.89
C LEU A 49 4.50 -0.17 7.04
N ASN A 50 4.55 -1.47 6.75
CA ASN A 50 4.39 -2.53 7.75
C ASN A 50 5.48 -2.48 8.82
N SER A 51 6.73 -2.20 8.43
CA SER A 51 7.83 -2.01 9.37
C SER A 51 7.57 -0.83 10.33
N ARG A 52 7.03 0.28 9.82
CA ARG A 52 6.61 1.42 10.66
C ARG A 52 5.45 1.06 11.59
N LEU A 53 4.45 0.34 11.07
CA LEU A 53 3.27 -0.08 11.83
C LEU A 53 3.62 -0.99 13.01
N ARG A 54 4.64 -1.86 12.86
CA ARG A 54 5.08 -2.80 13.89
C ARG A 54 5.42 -2.09 15.23
N ASN A 55 5.96 -0.89 15.18
CA ASN A 55 6.27 -0.09 16.38
C ASN A 55 5.01 0.32 17.17
N TYR A 56 3.87 0.45 16.50
CA TYR A 56 2.60 0.83 17.13
C TYR A 56 1.81 -0.37 17.67
N PHE A 57 2.19 -1.58 17.26
CA PHE A 57 1.53 -2.83 17.66
C PHE A 57 2.26 -3.55 18.80
N PHE A 58 3.55 -3.29 18.98
CA PHE A 58 4.41 -4.04 19.89
C PHE A 58 3.91 -4.13 21.35
N LEU A 59 3.22 -3.10 21.85
CA LEU A 59 2.73 -3.06 23.23
C LEU A 59 1.25 -3.40 23.39
N ARG A 60 0.55 -3.81 22.32
CA ARG A 60 -0.91 -4.02 22.35
C ARG A 60 -1.27 -5.50 22.13
N LYS A 61 -1.96 -6.09 23.11
CA LYS A 61 -2.49 -7.46 23.05
C LYS A 61 -3.68 -7.61 22.08
N HIS A 62 -4.44 -6.53 21.88
CA HIS A 62 -5.57 -6.47 20.95
C HIS A 62 -5.54 -5.15 20.18
N LEU A 63 -5.81 -5.22 18.87
CA LEU A 63 -5.96 -4.08 17.98
C LEU A 63 -7.44 -3.96 17.61
N ASN A 64 -8.13 -2.96 18.14
CA ASN A 64 -9.51 -2.68 17.78
C ASN A 64 -9.58 -1.77 16.53
N SER A 65 -10.75 -1.73 15.89
CA SER A 65 -11.02 -0.89 14.72
C SER A 65 -10.70 0.58 14.98
N ASP A 66 -11.13 1.10 16.12
CA ASP A 66 -11.05 2.53 16.43
C ASP A 66 -9.58 2.99 16.56
N TYR A 67 -8.72 2.14 17.14
CA TYR A 67 -7.29 2.41 17.19
C TYR A 67 -6.65 2.36 15.81
N LEU A 68 -7.04 1.41 14.97
CA LEU A 68 -6.53 1.34 13.59
C LEU A 68 -6.98 2.54 12.77
N ASP A 69 -8.20 3.03 12.98
CA ASP A 69 -8.70 4.25 12.35
C ASP A 69 -7.95 5.48 12.82
N LEU A 70 -7.69 5.62 14.12
CA LEU A 70 -6.86 6.69 14.66
C LEU A 70 -5.42 6.60 14.13
N LEU A 71 -4.85 5.40 14.04
CA LEU A 71 -3.50 5.19 13.54
C LEU A 71 -3.41 5.53 12.04
N ARG A 72 -4.40 5.12 11.25
CA ARG A 72 -4.53 5.50 9.83
C ARG A 72 -4.62 7.01 9.68
N PHE A 73 -5.49 7.66 10.47
CA PHE A 73 -5.62 9.11 10.49
C PHE A 73 -4.29 9.78 10.82
N PHE A 74 -3.64 9.37 11.91
CA PHE A 74 -2.37 9.93 12.36
C PHE A 74 -1.28 9.80 11.30
N LEU A 75 -1.11 8.62 10.71
CA LEU A 75 -0.07 8.38 9.70
C LEU A 75 -0.28 9.20 8.42
N ASN A 76 -1.53 9.47 8.05
CA ASN A 76 -1.87 10.25 6.86
C ASN A 76 -1.72 11.77 7.07
N HIS A 77 -1.88 12.27 8.31
CA HIS A 77 -1.85 13.70 8.61
C HIS A 77 -0.57 14.16 9.34
N CYS A 78 0.29 13.24 9.75
CA CYS A 78 1.61 13.60 10.27
C CYS A 78 2.56 14.02 9.14
N THR A 79 3.21 15.17 9.35
CA THR A 79 4.15 15.71 8.36
C THR A 79 5.49 14.98 8.37
N PHE A 80 6.11 14.87 7.19
CA PHE A 80 7.46 14.33 7.07
C PHE A 80 8.48 15.32 7.65
N ARG A 81 9.00 15.03 8.84
CA ARG A 81 10.08 15.82 9.46
C ARG A 81 11.36 15.84 8.60
N SER A 82 11.66 14.71 7.99
CA SER A 82 12.78 14.53 7.06
C SER A 82 12.35 13.68 5.87
N SER A 83 12.87 14.01 4.69
CA SER A 83 12.63 13.28 3.44
C SER A 83 13.82 13.51 2.51
N ARG A 84 14.19 12.48 1.73
CA ARG A 84 15.16 12.61 0.63
C ARG A 84 14.62 13.43 -0.53
N VAL A 85 13.29 13.47 -0.66
CA VAL A 85 12.56 14.25 -1.66
C VAL A 85 12.16 15.57 -0.99
N THR A 86 12.76 16.67 -1.44
CA THR A 86 12.65 18.01 -0.83
C THR A 86 11.20 18.49 -0.78
N GLU A 87 10.42 18.18 -1.81
CA GLU A 87 9.02 18.57 -1.98
C GLU A 87 8.08 17.96 -0.92
N ARG A 88 8.50 16.87 -0.27
CA ARG A 88 7.73 16.19 0.77
C ARG A 88 8.03 16.70 2.17
N LYS A 89 9.16 17.38 2.36
CA LYS A 89 9.59 17.84 3.68
C LYS A 89 8.56 18.84 4.23
N GLY A 90 8.08 18.59 5.44
CA GLY A 90 7.06 19.43 6.08
C GLY A 90 5.62 19.23 5.58
N LYS A 91 5.39 18.34 4.61
CA LYS A 91 4.04 17.96 4.15
C LYS A 91 3.64 16.60 4.72
N SER A 92 2.34 16.39 4.90
CA SER A 92 1.76 15.09 5.23
C SER A 92 1.39 14.29 3.98
N PRO A 93 1.22 12.95 4.07
CA PRO A 93 0.72 12.15 2.96
C PRO A 93 -0.59 12.68 2.36
N THR A 94 -1.54 13.11 3.21
CA THR A 94 -2.81 13.69 2.73
C THR A 94 -2.55 14.94 1.89
N GLU A 95 -1.74 15.89 2.37
CA GLU A 95 -1.44 17.14 1.64
C GLU A 95 -0.71 16.89 0.31
N LEU A 96 0.14 15.85 0.25
CA LEU A 96 0.79 15.44 -1.00
C LEU A 96 -0.18 14.83 -2.01
N MET A 97 -1.23 14.18 -1.54
CA MET A 97 -2.24 13.52 -2.37
C MET A 97 -3.34 14.49 -2.81
N SER A 98 -3.84 15.34 -1.90
CA SER A 98 -4.89 16.32 -2.18
C SER A 98 -4.37 17.60 -2.82
N GLY A 99 -3.10 17.95 -2.57
CA GLY A 99 -2.55 19.26 -2.93
C GLY A 99 -3.02 20.41 -2.02
N GLU A 100 -3.92 20.14 -1.07
CA GLU A 100 -4.44 21.11 -0.11
C GLU A 100 -3.63 21.09 1.17
N LYS A 101 -3.46 22.26 1.79
CA LYS A 101 -2.79 22.38 3.10
C LYS A 101 -3.78 22.08 4.21
N HIS A 102 -3.36 21.31 5.20
CA HIS A 102 -4.21 21.00 6.36
C HIS A 102 -3.66 21.61 7.66
N PRO A 103 -4.50 21.86 8.67
CA PRO A 103 -4.06 22.28 10.01
C PRO A 103 -3.14 21.23 10.67
N HIS A 104 -2.67 21.48 11.89
CA HIS A 104 -1.99 20.42 12.62
C HIS A 104 -2.97 19.27 12.93
N TRP A 105 -2.51 18.02 12.84
CA TRP A 105 -3.37 16.83 13.02
C TRP A 105 -4.09 16.79 14.38
N LEU A 106 -3.46 17.31 15.45
CA LEU A 106 -4.14 17.47 16.75
C LEU A 106 -5.31 18.45 16.69
N SER A 107 -5.15 19.56 15.96
CA SER A 107 -6.22 20.55 15.78
C SER A 107 -7.39 19.97 14.98
N MET A 108 -7.11 19.12 13.99
CA MET A 108 -8.15 18.37 13.26
C MET A 108 -8.93 17.39 14.15
N LEU A 109 -8.32 16.90 15.23
CA LEU A 109 -8.98 16.08 16.24
C LEU A 109 -9.68 16.90 17.33
N GLY A 110 -9.67 18.24 17.22
CA GLY A 110 -10.29 19.14 18.19
C GLY A 110 -9.43 19.49 19.40
N PHE A 111 -8.13 19.16 19.39
CA PHE A 111 -7.21 19.54 20.46
C PHE A 111 -6.53 20.88 20.20
N GLU A 112 -6.34 21.65 21.27
CA GLU A 112 -5.54 22.86 21.24
C GLU A 112 -4.04 22.53 21.29
N LEU A 113 -3.26 23.22 20.46
CA LEU A 113 -1.81 23.05 20.45
C LEU A 113 -1.21 23.80 21.63
N PHE A 114 -0.36 23.13 22.37
CA PHE A 114 0.43 23.78 23.42
C PHE A 114 1.25 24.94 22.83
N GLN A 115 0.99 26.15 23.31
CA GLN A 115 1.80 27.33 23.04
C GLN A 115 2.74 27.53 24.23
N ARG A 116 4.05 27.55 23.97
CA ARG A 116 5.03 27.88 24.99
C ARG A 116 4.99 29.40 25.20
N ALA A 117 4.76 29.83 26.44
CA ALA A 117 4.82 31.23 26.85
C ALA A 117 6.23 31.83 26.66
#